data_AF-A0A2K4XAJ2-F1
#
_entry.id   AF-A0A2K4XAJ2-F1
#
_cell.length_a   1.000
_cell.length_b   1.000
_cell.length_c   1.000
_cell.angle_alpha   90.00
_cell.angle_beta   90.00
_cell.angle_gamma   90.00
#
_symmetry.space_group_name_H-M   'P 1'
#
loop_
_entity.id
_entity.type
_entity.pdbx_description
1 polymer ?
#
loop_
_entity_poly.entity_id
_entity_poly.type
_entity_poly.pdbx_seq_one_letter_code
_entity_poly.pdbx_strand_id
1 'polypeptide(L)'
;MYQQTQAYLNQLTALLKKHQLWQAQPVAPEALNSSVPFCHDTMAFEQWLQFVFIEKVQHLVTHQQPLPRNFAIAPMAQMTLVNKNGSNEIIELLIQLDAFLGEPNE
;
A
#
# COMPACT_ATOMS: atom_id res chain seq x y z
N MET A 1 -16.90 -1.87 5.55
CA MET A 1 -15.74 -1.09 5.06
C MET A 1 -14.43 -1.59 5.66
N TYR A 2 -14.19 -1.44 6.96
CA TYR A 2 -12.94 -1.82 7.65
C TYR A 2 -12.47 -3.26 7.45
N GLN A 3 -13.38 -4.25 7.59
CA GLN A 3 -13.04 -5.67 7.39
C GLN A 3 -12.57 -5.95 5.95
N GLN A 4 -13.20 -5.32 4.96
CA GLN A 4 -12.83 -5.47 3.56
C GLN A 4 -11.46 -4.83 3.29
N THR A 5 -11.21 -3.63 3.84
CA THR A 5 -9.89 -2.99 3.79
C THR A 5 -8.81 -3.90 4.36
N GLN A 6 -9.06 -4.53 5.52
CA GLN A 6 -8.12 -5.47 6.12
C GLN A 6 -7.88 -6.71 5.23
N ALA A 7 -8.92 -7.22 4.56
CA ALA A 7 -8.77 -8.30 3.59
C ALA A 7 -7.84 -7.91 2.43
N TYR A 8 -8.00 -6.70 1.87
CA TYR A 8 -7.12 -6.18 0.84
C TYR A 8 -5.66 -6.05 1.31
N LEU A 9 -5.42 -5.56 2.54
CA LEU A 9 -4.06 -5.47 3.10
C LEU A 9 -3.39 -6.86 3.24
N ASN A 10 -4.15 -7.86 3.68
CA ASN A 10 -3.67 -9.24 3.78
C ASN A 10 -3.34 -9.82 2.39
N GLN A 11 -4.19 -9.57 1.40
CA GLN A 11 -3.93 -9.98 0.02
C GLN A 11 -2.70 -9.28 -0.55
N LEU A 12 -2.53 -7.97 -0.30
CA LEU A 12 -1.38 -7.20 -0.75
C LEU A 12 -0.09 -7.77 -0.15
N THR A 13 -0.10 -8.06 1.14
CA THR A 13 1.01 -8.73 1.84
C THR A 13 1.36 -10.07 1.22
N ALA A 14 0.35 -10.89 0.91
CA ALA A 14 0.56 -12.19 0.28
C ALA A 14 1.15 -12.06 -1.12
N LEU A 15 0.66 -11.12 -1.94
CA LEU A 15 1.20 -10.85 -3.28
C LEU A 15 2.64 -10.35 -3.24
N LEU A 16 2.94 -9.39 -2.35
CA LEU A 16 4.31 -8.88 -2.17
C LEU A 16 5.27 -10.01 -1.78
N LYS A 17 4.86 -10.91 -0.88
CA LYS A 17 5.66 -12.09 -0.48
C LYS A 17 5.83 -13.09 -1.63
N LYS A 18 4.74 -13.39 -2.34
CA LYS A 18 4.72 -14.30 -3.50
C LYS A 18 5.69 -13.84 -4.59
N HIS A 19 5.74 -12.54 -4.84
CA HIS A 19 6.57 -11.93 -5.89
C HIS A 19 7.96 -11.49 -5.43
N GLN A 20 8.36 -11.86 -4.20
CA GLN A 20 9.64 -11.49 -3.59
C GLN A 20 9.89 -9.97 -3.50
N LEU A 21 8.81 -9.18 -3.46
CA LEU A 21 8.82 -7.73 -3.23
C LEU A 21 8.66 -7.38 -1.75
N TRP A 22 8.36 -8.39 -0.92
CA TRP A 22 8.32 -8.25 0.53
C TRP A 22 9.72 -8.26 1.12
N GLN A 23 10.04 -7.23 1.89
CA GLN A 23 11.33 -7.11 2.54
C GLN A 23 11.28 -7.66 3.97
N ALA A 24 12.16 -8.60 4.30
CA ALA A 24 12.30 -9.08 5.67
C ALA A 24 13.07 -8.09 6.58
N GLN A 25 13.98 -7.32 5.98
CA GLN A 25 14.75 -6.31 6.68
C GLN A 25 13.91 -5.03 6.86
N PRO A 26 13.89 -4.44 8.05
CA PRO A 26 13.22 -3.15 8.26
C PRO A 26 13.92 -2.04 7.47
N VAL A 27 13.14 -1.08 6.98
CA VAL A 27 13.69 0.17 6.41
C VAL A 27 14.34 1.01 7.51
N ALA A 28 15.28 1.88 7.11
CA ALA A 28 15.91 2.81 8.04
C ALA A 28 14.84 3.68 8.73
N PRO A 29 14.94 3.93 10.04
CA PRO A 29 13.98 4.77 10.76
C PRO A 29 13.94 6.21 10.20
N GLU A 30 15.06 6.68 9.65
CA GLU A 30 15.14 7.97 8.94
C GLU A 30 14.29 7.99 7.67
N ALA A 31 14.21 6.85 6.96
CA ALA A 31 13.40 6.74 5.76
C ALA A 31 11.89 6.84 6.06
N LEU A 32 11.46 6.31 7.21
CA LEU A 32 10.08 6.44 7.70
C LEU A 32 9.72 7.89 8.11
N ASN A 33 10.73 8.70 8.46
CA ASN A 33 10.55 10.11 8.81
C ASN A 33 10.57 11.05 7.59
N SER A 34 10.56 10.50 6.37
CA SER A 34 10.54 11.31 5.16
C SER A 34 9.27 12.17 5.08
N SER A 35 9.46 13.46 4.79
CA SER A 35 8.34 14.43 4.63
C SER A 35 7.74 14.44 3.22
N VAL A 36 8.34 13.73 2.25
CA VAL A 36 7.83 13.68 0.87
C VAL A 36 6.77 12.58 0.70
N PRO A 37 5.80 12.76 -0.22
CA PRO A 37 4.77 11.75 -0.48
C PRO A 37 5.41 10.44 -0.97
N PHE A 38 4.93 9.33 -0.43
CA PHE A 38 5.40 7.96 -0.73
C PHE A 38 6.85 7.65 -0.34
N CYS A 39 7.53 8.55 0.39
CA CYS A 39 8.94 8.36 0.78
C CYS A 39 9.85 8.00 -0.41
N HIS A 40 9.55 8.47 -1.62
CA HIS A 40 10.23 8.05 -2.85
C HIS A 40 11.72 8.44 -2.90
N ASP A 41 12.14 9.35 -2.03
CA ASP A 41 13.53 9.78 -1.88
C ASP A 41 14.35 8.78 -1.03
N THR A 42 13.71 8.15 -0.05
CA THR A 42 14.39 7.36 0.99
C THR A 42 14.16 5.86 0.92
N MET A 43 13.13 5.41 0.20
CA MET A 43 12.82 3.98 0.04
C MET A 43 12.09 3.68 -1.28
N ALA A 44 12.16 2.42 -1.71
CA ALA A 44 11.42 1.94 -2.86
C ALA A 44 9.92 1.88 -2.56
N PHE A 45 9.09 1.99 -3.59
CA PHE A 45 7.63 1.99 -3.45
C PHE A 45 7.08 0.71 -2.81
N GLU A 46 7.66 -0.46 -3.13
CA GLU A 46 7.32 -1.75 -2.49
C GLU A 46 7.59 -1.76 -0.98
N GLN A 47 8.68 -1.10 -0.53
CA GLN A 47 8.99 -0.94 0.88
C GLN A 47 8.01 0.01 1.56
N TRP A 48 7.68 1.12 0.90
CA TRP A 48 6.68 2.06 1.40
C TRP A 48 5.31 1.39 1.57
N LEU A 49 4.91 0.53 0.62
CA LEU A 49 3.67 -0.24 0.74
C LEU A 49 3.65 -1.11 2.00
N GLN A 50 4.74 -1.82 2.26
CA GLN A 50 4.86 -2.70 3.40
C GLN A 50 4.91 -1.95 4.74
N PHE A 51 5.83 -0.99 4.87
CA PHE A 51 6.17 -0.41 6.17
C PHE A 51 5.36 0.84 6.51
N VAL A 52 4.83 1.54 5.52
CA VAL A 52 4.08 2.78 5.74
C VAL A 52 2.61 2.56 5.43
N PHE A 53 2.27 2.05 4.24
CA PHE A 53 0.89 1.95 3.81
C PHE A 53 0.10 0.91 4.60
N ILE A 54 0.57 -0.34 4.65
CA ILE A 54 -0.13 -1.42 5.36
C ILE A 54 -0.31 -1.07 6.83
N GLU A 55 0.76 -0.66 7.52
CA GLU A 55 0.72 -0.24 8.92
C GLU A 55 -0.24 0.93 9.14
N LYS A 56 -0.18 1.97 8.30
CA LYS A 56 -1.05 3.15 8.42
C LYS A 56 -2.52 2.78 8.23
N VAL A 57 -2.86 2.04 7.19
CA VAL A 57 -4.25 1.67 6.91
C VAL A 57 -4.76 0.70 7.97
N GLN A 58 -3.94 -0.24 8.43
CA GLN A 58 -4.29 -1.15 9.52
C GLN A 58 -4.58 -0.36 10.80
N HIS A 59 -3.77 0.64 11.13
CA HIS A 59 -4.04 1.52 12.27
C HIS A 59 -5.38 2.27 12.11
N LEU A 60 -5.67 2.83 10.93
CA LEU A 60 -6.95 3.49 10.67
C LEU A 60 -8.14 2.53 10.85
N VAL A 61 -8.01 1.30 10.34
CA VAL A 61 -9.00 0.22 10.47
C VAL A 61 -9.21 -0.16 11.94
N THR A 62 -8.12 -0.40 12.69
CA THR A 62 -8.17 -0.77 14.11
C THR A 62 -8.78 0.32 14.98
N HIS A 63 -8.45 1.58 14.70
CA HIS A 63 -8.98 2.73 15.44
C HIS A 63 -10.31 3.26 14.88
N GLN A 64 -10.90 2.57 13.89
CA GLN A 64 -12.14 2.96 13.20
C GLN A 64 -12.12 4.43 12.73
N GLN A 65 -10.96 4.91 12.31
CA GLN A 65 -10.76 6.26 11.82
C GLN A 65 -11.22 6.36 10.36
N PRO A 66 -11.63 7.57 9.92
CA PRO A 66 -12.03 7.79 8.55
C PRO A 66 -10.86 7.46 7.61
N LEU A 67 -11.09 6.51 6.70
CA LEU A 67 -10.13 6.15 5.68
C LEU A 67 -9.98 7.30 4.68
N PRO A 68 -8.76 7.61 4.22
CA PRO A 68 -8.53 8.70 3.29
C PRO A 68 -9.23 8.41 1.95
N ARG A 69 -10.14 9.29 1.54
CA ARG A 69 -10.92 9.17 0.31
C ARG A 69 -10.16 9.56 -0.97
N ASN A 70 -9.02 10.23 -0.83
CA ASN A 70 -8.21 10.70 -1.95
C ASN A 70 -6.89 9.93 -2.07
N PHE A 71 -6.94 8.63 -1.74
CA PHE A 71 -5.82 7.73 -1.95
C PHE A 71 -5.77 7.34 -3.43
N ALA A 72 -4.58 7.43 -4.03
CA ALA A 72 -4.32 7.03 -5.40
C ALA A 72 -2.90 6.46 -5.47
N ILE A 73 -2.77 5.18 -5.13
CA ILE A 73 -1.48 4.48 -5.13
C ILE A 73 -1.30 3.54 -6.32
N ALA A 74 -2.40 3.07 -6.90
CA ALA A 74 -2.43 2.34 -8.15
C ALA A 74 -1.62 2.97 -9.29
N PRO A 75 -1.72 4.29 -9.61
CA PRO A 75 -0.92 4.88 -10.67
C PRO A 75 0.58 4.86 -10.36
N MET A 76 0.97 5.08 -9.10
CA MET A 76 2.37 4.99 -8.68
C MET A 76 2.89 3.55 -8.73
N ALA A 77 2.06 2.58 -8.34
CA ALA A 77 2.38 1.16 -8.47
C ALA A 77 2.60 0.77 -9.92
N GLN A 78 1.77 1.26 -10.85
CA GLN A 78 1.96 1.04 -12.28
C GLN A 78 3.30 1.59 -12.75
N MET A 79 3.68 2.82 -12.36
CA MET A 79 4.96 3.39 -12.79
C MET A 79 6.18 2.68 -12.21
N THR A 80 6.10 2.25 -10.94
CA THR A 80 7.26 1.71 -10.20
C THR A 80 7.39 0.20 -10.29
N LEU A 81 6.26 -0.53 -10.29
CA LEU A 81 6.22 -1.98 -10.31
C LEU A 81 6.07 -2.56 -11.72
N VAL A 82 5.84 -1.79 -12.79
CA VAL A 82 5.63 -2.34 -14.16
C VAL A 82 6.69 -3.36 -14.59
N ASN A 83 7.95 -3.19 -14.18
CA ASN A 83 9.05 -4.09 -14.51
C ASN A 83 9.28 -5.25 -13.51
N LYS A 84 8.42 -5.39 -12.49
CA LYS A 84 8.53 -6.41 -11.45
C LYS A 84 7.66 -7.63 -11.78
N ASN A 85 8.07 -8.79 -11.27
CA ASN A 85 7.27 -9.99 -11.37
C ASN A 85 5.95 -9.82 -10.61
N GLY A 86 4.84 -10.20 -11.24
CA GLY A 86 3.53 -10.15 -10.58
C GLY A 86 2.94 -8.75 -10.36
N SER A 87 3.55 -7.75 -10.99
CA SER A 87 3.10 -6.36 -10.90
C SER A 87 1.64 -6.20 -11.27
N ASN A 88 1.17 -6.92 -12.29
CA ASN A 88 -0.23 -6.89 -12.70
C ASN A 88 -1.19 -7.29 -11.56
N GLU A 89 -0.93 -8.39 -10.84
CA GLU A 89 -1.77 -8.81 -9.70
C GLU A 89 -1.78 -7.76 -8.59
N ILE A 90 -0.62 -7.15 -8.29
CA ILE A 90 -0.49 -6.14 -7.25
C ILE A 90 -1.21 -4.85 -7.66
N ILE A 91 -1.00 -4.40 -8.89
CA ILE A 91 -1.62 -3.20 -9.45
C ILE A 91 -3.14 -3.35 -9.45
N GLU A 92 -3.68 -4.48 -9.93
CA GLU A 92 -5.12 -4.75 -9.91
C GLU A 92 -5.69 -4.67 -8.49
N LEU A 93 -5.01 -5.29 -7.51
CA LEU A 93 -5.43 -5.23 -6.11
C LEU A 93 -5.43 -3.78 -5.58
N LEU A 94 -4.41 -3.00 -5.91
CA LEU A 94 -4.32 -1.60 -5.51
C LEU A 94 -5.39 -0.74 -6.17
N ILE A 95 -5.74 -1.00 -7.44
CA ILE A 95 -6.85 -0.32 -8.14
C ILE A 95 -8.18 -0.63 -7.43
N GLN A 96 -8.43 -1.90 -7.09
CA GLN A 96 -9.64 -2.28 -6.36
C GLN A 96 -9.70 -1.63 -4.98
N LEU A 97 -8.56 -1.54 -4.29
CA LEU A 97 -8.47 -0.88 -2.99
C LEU A 97 -8.70 0.64 -3.12
N ASP A 98 -8.05 1.31 -4.07
CA ASP A 98 -8.25 2.75 -4.33
C ASP A 98 -9.71 3.04 -4.69
N ALA A 99 -10.33 2.25 -5.57
CA ALA A 99 -11.74 2.37 -5.90
C ALA A 99 -12.64 2.19 -4.66
N PHE A 100 -12.40 1.13 -3.88
CA PHE A 100 -13.16 0.83 -2.67
C PHE A 100 -13.04 1.93 -1.59
N LEU A 101 -11.90 2.60 -1.49
CA LEU A 101 -11.68 3.72 -0.57
C LEU A 101 -12.19 5.06 -1.12
N GLY A 102 -12.19 5.22 -2.45
CA GLY A 102 -12.60 6.41 -3.16
C GLY A 102 -14.10 6.49 -3.44
N GLU A 103 -14.83 5.37 -3.41
CA GLU A 103 -16.28 5.37 -3.53
C GLU A 103 -16.90 6.21 -2.39
N PRO A 104 -17.61 7.32 -2.70
CA PRO A 104 -18.40 8.00 -1.70
C PRO A 104 -19.51 7.04 -1.29
N ASN A 105 -19.45 6.55 -0.05
CA ASN A 105 -20.54 5.79 0.53
C ASN A 105 -21.79 6.69 0.50
N GLU A 106 -22.68 6.46 -0.46
CA GLU A 106 -23.99 7.12 -0.60
C GLU A 106 -24.84 6.94 0.66
#